data_AF-A0A937H7T2-F1
#
_entry.id   AF-A0A937H7T2-F1
#
_cell.length_a   1.000
_cell.length_b   1.000
_cell.length_c   1.000
_cell.angle_alpha   90.00
_cell.angle_beta   90.00
_cell.angle_gamma   90.00
#
_symmetry.space_group_name_H-M   'P 1'
#
loop_
_entity.id
_entity.type
_entity.pdbx_description
1 polymer ?
#
loop_
_entity_poly.entity_id
_entity_poly.type
_entity_poly.pdbx_seq_one_letter_code
_entity_poly.pdbx_strand_id
1 'polypeptide(L)'
;MRRDLRPFWVKRSYLMFRRFWVWWFVAPRCESLGDHSTIMSPWFVIISGPNIRIGHSFTAIGEMHHPVQIGVWGRGFGEGRVELGDACLMSPGARISASDEVVLGNGCMMAHGSYITDSDWHGIYDRVNRDSTVKPVRLGDNVWLGDRATVLKGVTIGDNSIVAASSVVTKDVPANVIVAGNPAIVVRELDPSEVRYTRDDMFRNPAETQAYFHALDKALLGDNSFWRWCVTTLYPRSRRKQ
;
A
#
# COMPACT_ATOMS: atom_id res chain seq x y z
N MET A 1 9.54 16.77 -11.36
CA MET A 1 9.71 15.38 -11.87
C MET A 1 10.44 15.45 -13.21
N ARG A 2 11.43 14.59 -13.49
CA ARG A 2 12.16 14.62 -14.79
C ARG A 2 11.24 14.11 -15.91
N ARG A 3 11.30 14.72 -17.10
CA ARG A 3 10.55 14.24 -18.28
C ARG A 3 10.91 12.78 -18.58
N ASP A 4 9.89 11.94 -18.74
CA ASP A 4 10.05 10.59 -19.25
C ASP A 4 10.31 10.65 -20.75
N LEU A 5 11.44 10.09 -21.17
CA LEU A 5 11.88 10.10 -22.56
C LEU A 5 11.66 8.74 -23.24
N ARG A 6 11.13 7.75 -22.53
CA ARG A 6 10.82 6.43 -23.12
C ARG A 6 9.81 6.62 -24.25
N PRO A 7 10.01 5.99 -25.42
CA PRO A 7 8.94 5.80 -26.40
C PRO A 7 7.77 5.07 -25.75
N PHE A 8 6.55 5.38 -26.18
CA PHE A 8 5.34 4.77 -25.66
C PHE A 8 5.40 3.22 -25.64
N TRP A 9 5.88 2.60 -26.72
CA TRP A 9 5.98 1.15 -26.81
C TRP A 9 6.97 0.54 -25.80
N VAL A 10 8.07 1.25 -25.47
CA VAL A 10 9.04 0.80 -24.45
C VAL A 10 8.38 0.79 -23.07
N LYS A 11 7.66 1.87 -22.72
CA LYS A 11 6.91 1.92 -21.46
C LYS A 11 5.85 0.81 -21.43
N ARG A 12 5.11 0.61 -22.52
CA ARG A 12 4.10 -0.45 -22.63
C ARG A 12 4.70 -1.84 -22.41
N SER A 13 5.81 -2.17 -23.06
CA SER A 13 6.51 -3.44 -22.86
C SER A 13 6.95 -3.64 -21.42
N TYR A 14 7.48 -2.59 -20.77
CA TYR A 14 7.83 -2.63 -19.36
C TYR A 14 6.61 -2.86 -18.45
N LEU A 15 5.47 -2.22 -18.73
CA LEU A 15 4.23 -2.44 -17.98
C LEU A 15 3.68 -3.86 -18.17
N MET A 16 3.78 -4.44 -19.38
CA MET A 16 3.42 -5.84 -19.63
C MET A 16 4.30 -6.80 -18.84
N PHE A 17 5.62 -6.56 -18.82
CA PHE A 17 6.55 -7.35 -18.00
C PHE A 17 6.22 -7.25 -16.50
N ARG A 18 5.95 -6.04 -15.99
CA ARG A 18 5.52 -5.85 -14.59
C ARG A 18 4.23 -6.61 -14.29
N ARG A 19 3.24 -6.55 -15.17
CA ARG A 19 1.99 -7.29 -15.01
C ARG A 19 2.25 -8.80 -14.97
N PHE A 20 3.04 -9.32 -15.91
CA PHE A 20 3.47 -10.71 -15.90
C PHE A 20 4.12 -11.10 -14.57
N TRP A 21 5.06 -10.30 -14.07
CA TRP A 21 5.73 -10.55 -12.80
C TRP A 21 4.76 -10.63 -11.63
N VAL A 22 3.81 -9.68 -11.55
CA VAL A 22 2.79 -9.66 -10.49
C VAL A 22 1.98 -10.95 -10.51
N TRP A 23 1.47 -11.36 -11.67
CA TRP A 23 0.64 -12.57 -11.77
C TRP A 23 1.43 -13.86 -11.55
N TRP A 24 2.72 -13.87 -11.90
CA TRP A 24 3.54 -15.07 -11.77
C TRP A 24 4.14 -15.25 -10.38
N PHE A 25 4.55 -14.16 -9.71
CA PHE A 25 5.31 -14.24 -8.45
C PHE A 25 4.57 -13.67 -7.24
N VAL A 26 3.73 -12.66 -7.41
CA VAL A 26 3.05 -11.97 -6.29
C VAL A 26 1.67 -12.56 -6.04
N ALA A 27 0.83 -12.65 -7.07
CA ALA A 27 -0.55 -13.14 -6.96
C ALA A 27 -0.64 -14.56 -6.35
N PRO A 28 0.24 -15.54 -6.68
CA PRO A 28 0.18 -16.86 -6.06
C PRO A 28 0.54 -16.90 -4.57
N ARG A 29 1.04 -15.79 -4.00
CA ARG A 29 1.30 -15.64 -2.56
C ARG A 29 0.08 -15.11 -1.81
N CYS A 30 -0.93 -14.63 -2.53
CA CYS A 30 -2.21 -14.24 -1.97
C CYS A 30 -3.19 -15.41 -2.10
N GLU A 31 -4.14 -15.48 -1.19
CA GLU A 31 -5.35 -16.28 -1.41
C GLU A 31 -6.19 -15.65 -2.55
N SER A 32 -6.23 -14.32 -2.61
CA SER A 32 -6.77 -13.58 -3.75
C SER A 32 -6.07 -12.22 -3.91
N LEU A 33 -5.87 -11.82 -5.16
CA LEU A 33 -5.42 -10.49 -5.56
C LEU A 33 -6.38 -9.98 -6.63
N GLY A 34 -7.12 -8.93 -6.31
CA GLY A 34 -8.10 -8.34 -7.21
C GLY A 34 -7.47 -7.74 -8.46
N ASP A 35 -8.30 -7.64 -9.51
CA ASP A 35 -7.90 -7.09 -10.80
C ASP A 35 -7.48 -5.63 -10.72
N HIS A 36 -6.89 -5.12 -11.82
CA HIS A 36 -6.47 -3.71 -11.94
C HIS A 36 -5.42 -3.24 -10.92
N SER A 37 -4.77 -4.16 -10.22
CA SER A 37 -3.66 -3.86 -9.32
C SER A 37 -2.48 -3.18 -10.04
N THR A 38 -1.96 -2.11 -9.44
CA THR A 38 -0.81 -1.34 -9.93
C THR A 38 0.36 -1.47 -8.97
N ILE A 39 1.22 -2.46 -9.19
CA ILE A 39 2.38 -2.71 -8.33
C ILE A 39 3.67 -2.23 -9.03
N MET A 40 4.27 -1.18 -8.52
CA MET A 40 5.53 -0.60 -8.99
C MET A 40 6.71 -1.35 -8.37
N SER A 41 7.68 -1.75 -9.20
CA SER A 41 8.81 -2.60 -8.79
C SER A 41 8.36 -3.84 -8.00
N PRO A 42 7.54 -4.73 -8.61
CA PRO A 42 6.87 -5.82 -7.90
C PRO A 42 7.80 -6.85 -7.26
N TRP A 43 9.07 -6.92 -7.67
CA TRP A 43 10.11 -7.72 -7.03
C TRP A 43 10.52 -7.21 -5.64
N PHE A 44 10.04 -6.04 -5.20
CA PHE A 44 10.19 -5.51 -3.84
C PHE A 44 8.86 -5.46 -3.07
N VAL A 45 7.89 -6.28 -3.46
CA VAL A 45 6.67 -6.53 -2.69
C VAL A 45 6.74 -7.95 -2.16
N ILE A 46 6.69 -8.08 -0.84
CA ILE A 46 6.88 -9.34 -0.13
C ILE A 46 5.57 -9.71 0.54
N ILE A 47 5.00 -10.82 0.10
CA ILE A 47 3.79 -11.41 0.66
C ILE A 47 4.16 -12.79 1.22
N SER A 48 3.86 -13.00 2.50
CA SER A 48 4.23 -14.21 3.24
C SER A 48 3.13 -14.66 4.18
N GLY A 49 2.81 -15.95 4.19
CA GLY A 49 1.79 -16.53 5.06
C GLY A 49 0.47 -16.83 4.34
N PRO A 50 -0.47 -17.49 5.03
CA PRO A 50 -1.77 -17.88 4.48
C PRO A 50 -2.81 -16.75 4.55
N ASN A 51 -3.95 -16.95 3.88
CA ASN A 51 -5.17 -16.15 4.03
C ASN A 51 -5.00 -14.64 3.84
N ILE A 52 -4.21 -14.25 2.84
CA ILE A 52 -4.02 -12.85 2.45
C ILE A 52 -4.93 -12.55 1.27
N ARG A 53 -5.95 -11.71 1.48
CA ARG A 53 -6.92 -11.28 0.47
C ARG A 53 -6.76 -9.80 0.20
N ILE A 54 -6.66 -9.44 -1.07
CA ILE A 54 -6.45 -8.06 -1.51
C ILE A 54 -7.48 -7.74 -2.59
N GLY A 55 -8.25 -6.68 -2.37
CA GLY A 55 -9.26 -6.17 -3.29
C GLY A 55 -8.68 -5.66 -4.62
N HIS A 56 -9.57 -5.19 -5.50
CA HIS A 56 -9.19 -4.68 -6.80
C HIS A 56 -8.48 -3.32 -6.71
N SER A 57 -7.77 -2.94 -7.76
CA SER A 57 -7.07 -1.64 -7.86
C SER A 57 -6.05 -1.37 -6.74
N PHE A 58 -5.54 -2.42 -6.10
CA PHE A 58 -4.48 -2.31 -5.10
C PHE A 58 -3.24 -1.66 -5.71
N THR A 59 -2.70 -0.67 -5.02
CA THR A 59 -1.49 0.04 -5.45
C THR A 59 -0.37 -0.20 -4.45
N ALA A 60 0.76 -0.73 -4.91
CA ALA A 60 1.95 -0.89 -4.08
C ALA A 60 3.17 -0.30 -4.78
N ILE A 61 4.01 0.37 -4.00
CA ILE A 61 5.26 0.96 -4.50
C ILE A 61 6.43 0.27 -3.80
N GLY A 62 7.04 -0.69 -4.50
CA GLY A 62 8.20 -1.41 -4.02
C GLY A 62 9.49 -0.62 -4.22
N GLU A 63 10.37 -0.65 -3.21
CA GLU A 63 11.72 -0.10 -3.26
C GLU A 63 12.69 -1.08 -2.61
N MET A 64 13.91 -1.19 -3.15
CA MET A 64 14.90 -2.19 -2.75
C MET A 64 15.21 -2.19 -1.25
N HIS A 65 15.34 -1.01 -0.66
CA HIS A 65 15.66 -0.85 0.77
C HIS A 65 14.43 -0.68 1.66
N HIS A 66 13.27 -0.48 1.05
CA HIS A 66 12.00 -0.21 1.73
C HIS A 66 10.90 -1.03 1.03
N PRO A 67 10.96 -2.37 1.10
CA PRO A 67 9.96 -3.20 0.45
C PRO A 67 8.60 -3.04 1.13
N VAL A 68 7.53 -3.16 0.35
CA VAL A 68 6.17 -3.31 0.88
C VAL A 68 6.01 -4.73 1.38
N GLN A 69 5.51 -4.90 2.60
CA GLN A 69 5.45 -6.20 3.27
C GLN A 69 4.04 -6.49 3.82
N ILE A 70 3.47 -7.61 3.44
CA ILE A 70 2.20 -8.12 4.00
C ILE A 70 2.46 -9.53 4.51
N GLY A 71 2.46 -9.69 5.84
CA GLY A 71 2.84 -10.94 6.50
C GLY A 71 1.74 -11.47 7.42
N VAL A 72 1.41 -12.75 7.26
CA VAL A 72 0.63 -13.53 8.22
C VAL A 72 1.55 -14.56 8.86
N TRP A 73 1.66 -14.50 10.17
CA TRP A 73 2.45 -15.39 11.01
C TRP A 73 1.52 -15.98 12.07
N GLY A 74 0.52 -16.74 11.61
CA GLY A 74 -0.51 -17.39 12.43
C GLY A 74 0.04 -18.17 13.62
N ARG A 75 -0.80 -18.39 14.65
CA ARG A 75 -0.43 -19.17 15.85
C ARG A 75 -0.33 -20.68 15.54
N GLY A 76 -1.18 -21.16 14.64
CA GLY A 76 -1.11 -22.49 14.04
C GLY A 76 -0.85 -22.46 12.52
N PHE A 77 -0.69 -23.65 11.95
CA PHE A 77 -0.55 -23.81 10.50
C PHE A 77 -1.84 -23.39 9.79
N GLY A 78 -1.74 -22.47 8.83
CA GLY A 78 -2.90 -21.98 8.08
C GLY A 78 -3.77 -20.98 8.84
N GLU A 79 -3.40 -20.59 10.07
CA GLU A 79 -4.13 -19.60 10.85
C GLU A 79 -3.65 -18.17 10.56
N GLY A 80 -4.45 -17.21 11.04
CA GLY A 80 -4.22 -15.79 10.82
C GLY A 80 -4.72 -15.33 9.45
N ARG A 81 -5.02 -14.04 9.30
CA ARG A 81 -5.39 -13.44 8.01
C ARG A 81 -5.06 -11.96 7.90
N VAL A 82 -4.90 -11.49 6.67
CA VAL A 82 -4.92 -10.07 6.32
C VAL A 82 -5.92 -9.86 5.21
N GLU A 83 -6.84 -8.92 5.40
CA GLU A 83 -7.81 -8.51 4.39
C GLU A 83 -7.63 -7.02 4.09
N LEU A 84 -7.39 -6.72 2.82
CA LEU A 84 -7.30 -5.37 2.27
C LEU A 84 -8.48 -5.17 1.34
N GLY A 85 -9.30 -4.15 1.60
CA GLY A 85 -10.37 -3.72 0.71
C GLY A 85 -9.86 -3.21 -0.63
N ASP A 86 -10.80 -2.76 -1.45
CA ASP A 86 -10.53 -2.24 -2.78
C ASP A 86 -9.76 -0.92 -2.73
N ALA A 87 -9.02 -0.64 -3.80
CA ALA A 87 -8.29 0.60 -4.01
C ALA A 87 -7.25 0.96 -2.92
N CYS A 88 -6.86 0.04 -2.02
CA CYS A 88 -5.83 0.32 -1.01
C CYS A 88 -4.48 0.72 -1.63
N LEU A 89 -3.70 1.54 -0.92
CA LEU A 89 -2.36 1.98 -1.32
C LEU A 89 -1.33 1.72 -0.23
N MET A 90 -0.20 1.11 -0.61
CA MET A 90 0.97 0.95 0.24
C MET A 90 2.21 1.58 -0.41
N SER A 91 2.76 2.59 0.26
CA SER A 91 4.01 3.26 -0.10
C SER A 91 5.23 2.45 0.39
N PRO A 92 6.46 2.76 -0.08
CA PRO A 92 7.64 1.96 0.24
C PRO A 92 7.84 1.83 1.75
N GLY A 93 8.21 0.63 2.22
CA GLY A 93 8.44 0.33 3.62
C GLY A 93 7.18 0.14 4.47
N ALA A 94 5.98 0.37 3.91
CA ALA A 94 4.73 0.04 4.60
C ALA A 94 4.66 -1.47 4.89
N ARG A 95 4.30 -1.83 6.13
CA ARG A 95 4.32 -3.20 6.61
C ARG A 95 3.06 -3.56 7.39
N ILE A 96 2.51 -4.74 7.12
CA ILE A 96 1.47 -5.38 7.93
C ILE A 96 2.02 -6.69 8.46
N SER A 97 1.82 -6.96 9.76
CA SER A 97 2.17 -8.24 10.36
C SER A 97 1.06 -8.71 11.28
N ALA A 98 0.33 -9.73 10.82
CA ALA A 98 -0.81 -10.31 11.53
C ALA A 98 -0.43 -11.66 12.14
N SER A 99 -0.82 -11.89 13.39
CA SER A 99 -0.82 -13.18 14.07
C SER A 99 -2.21 -13.83 14.06
N ASP A 100 -3.28 -13.05 13.96
CA ASP A 100 -4.68 -13.50 13.98
C ASP A 100 -5.51 -12.76 12.91
N GLU A 101 -5.63 -11.43 12.98
CA GLU A 101 -6.44 -10.67 12.03
C GLU A 101 -6.02 -9.20 11.94
N VAL A 102 -5.75 -8.75 10.71
CA VAL A 102 -5.71 -7.33 10.36
C VAL A 102 -6.63 -7.10 9.16
N VAL A 103 -7.60 -6.18 9.30
CA VAL A 103 -8.55 -5.83 8.24
C VAL A 103 -8.49 -4.33 7.96
N LEU A 104 -8.36 -3.99 6.68
CA LEU A 104 -8.43 -2.62 6.18
C LEU A 104 -9.61 -2.50 5.22
N GLY A 105 -10.45 -1.48 5.44
CA GLY A 105 -11.51 -1.09 4.52
C GLY A 105 -10.99 -0.56 3.18
N ASN A 106 -11.91 -0.11 2.34
CA ASN A 106 -11.63 0.38 0.99
C ASN A 106 -10.85 1.70 1.04
N GLY A 107 -9.98 1.91 0.05
CA GLY A 107 -9.26 3.15 -0.15
C GLY A 107 -8.24 3.51 0.93
N CYS A 108 -7.94 2.60 1.87
CA CYS A 108 -6.94 2.84 2.91
C CYS A 108 -5.57 3.16 2.30
N MET A 109 -4.86 4.10 2.92
CA MET A 109 -3.54 4.53 2.49
C MET A 109 -2.52 4.34 3.59
N MET A 110 -1.43 3.63 3.28
CA MET A 110 -0.28 3.45 4.14
C MET A 110 0.91 4.20 3.53
N ALA A 111 1.31 5.30 4.18
CA ALA A 111 2.50 6.05 3.77
C ALA A 111 3.78 5.30 4.14
N HIS A 112 4.91 5.86 3.73
CA HIS A 112 6.20 5.21 3.82
C HIS A 112 6.54 4.80 5.26
N GLY A 113 7.02 3.56 5.44
CA GLY A 113 7.42 3.02 6.73
C GLY A 113 6.31 2.85 7.78
N SER A 114 5.03 3.03 7.42
CA SER A 114 3.93 2.80 8.37
C SER A 114 3.78 1.31 8.69
N TYR A 115 3.34 1.00 9.91
CA TYR A 115 3.31 -0.36 10.44
C TYR A 115 2.00 -0.69 11.15
N ILE A 116 1.43 -1.87 10.89
CA ILE A 116 0.25 -2.39 11.58
C ILE A 116 0.57 -3.77 12.16
N THR A 117 0.21 -3.99 13.42
CA THR A 117 0.31 -5.31 14.05
C THR A 117 -0.77 -5.57 15.09
N ASP A 118 -1.23 -6.81 15.16
CA ASP A 118 -2.24 -7.33 16.08
C ASP A 118 -1.65 -8.15 17.25
N SER A 119 -0.31 -8.15 17.39
CA SER A 119 0.43 -8.94 18.38
C SER A 119 1.69 -8.21 18.85
N ASP A 120 2.09 -8.47 20.11
CA ASP A 120 3.40 -8.09 20.63
C ASP A 120 4.47 -9.15 20.34
N TRP A 121 4.08 -10.25 19.67
CA TRP A 121 4.89 -11.39 19.24
C TRP A 121 5.42 -12.26 20.36
N HIS A 122 6.10 -11.68 21.35
CA HIS A 122 6.69 -12.37 22.49
C HIS A 122 6.17 -11.81 23.81
N GLY A 123 6.15 -12.65 24.84
CA GLY A 123 5.78 -12.22 26.19
C GLY A 123 6.77 -11.22 26.78
N ILE A 124 6.33 -10.46 27.78
CA ILE A 124 7.18 -9.46 28.46
C ILE A 124 8.34 -10.13 29.21
N TYR A 125 8.04 -11.23 29.91
CA TYR A 125 8.99 -11.98 30.73
C TYR A 125 9.46 -13.29 30.08
N ASP A 126 8.60 -13.91 29.27
CA ASP A 126 8.96 -15.07 28.45
C ASP A 126 9.16 -14.62 27.00
N ARG A 127 10.43 -14.50 26.62
CA ARG A 127 10.85 -14.07 25.27
C ARG A 127 11.04 -15.22 24.30
N VAL A 128 10.91 -16.46 24.77
CA VAL A 128 11.06 -17.66 23.93
C VAL A 128 9.71 -18.02 23.32
N ASN A 129 8.65 -17.98 24.13
CA ASN A 129 7.31 -18.30 23.68
C ASN A 129 6.60 -17.07 23.09
N ARG A 130 5.58 -17.35 22.27
CA ARG A 130 4.71 -16.30 21.73
C ARG A 130 3.80 -15.74 22.80
N ASP A 131 3.50 -14.44 22.72
CA ASP A 131 2.47 -13.83 23.53
C ASP A 131 1.10 -14.47 23.21
N SER A 132 0.36 -14.86 24.25
CA SER A 132 -0.99 -15.39 24.11
C SER A 132 -2.01 -14.29 23.80
N THR A 133 -1.68 -13.02 24.08
CA THR A 133 -2.57 -11.88 23.90
C THR A 133 -2.45 -11.27 22.49
N VAL A 134 -3.27 -11.78 21.58
CA VAL A 134 -3.50 -11.17 20.26
C VAL A 134 -4.84 -10.44 20.27
N LYS A 135 -4.91 -9.30 19.57
CA LYS A 135 -6.14 -8.54 19.44
C LYS A 135 -6.22 -7.97 18.02
N PRO A 136 -7.27 -8.29 17.25
CA PRO A 136 -7.42 -7.84 15.87
C PRO A 136 -7.25 -6.34 15.71
N VAL A 137 -6.73 -5.93 14.56
CA VAL A 137 -6.70 -4.52 14.16
C VAL A 137 -7.66 -4.32 12.99
N ARG A 138 -8.51 -3.29 13.09
CA ARG A 138 -9.48 -2.96 12.05
C ARG A 138 -9.38 -1.49 11.66
N LEU A 139 -9.21 -1.22 10.38
CA LEU A 139 -9.31 0.13 9.83
C LEU A 139 -10.59 0.17 8.99
N GLY A 140 -11.40 1.21 9.21
CA GLY A 140 -12.54 1.53 8.37
C GLY A 140 -12.12 2.03 6.98
N ASP A 141 -13.08 2.56 6.23
CA ASP A 141 -12.84 3.02 4.87
C ASP A 141 -12.06 4.34 4.86
N ASN A 142 -11.23 4.53 3.84
CA ASN A 142 -10.50 5.77 3.56
C ASN A 142 -9.60 6.25 4.74
N VAL A 143 -9.12 5.31 5.57
CA VAL A 143 -8.15 5.63 6.63
C VAL A 143 -6.78 5.92 6.00
N TRP A 144 -6.11 6.98 6.48
CA TRP A 144 -4.77 7.33 6.04
C TRP A 144 -3.75 7.26 7.18
N LEU A 145 -2.82 6.32 7.08
CA LEU A 145 -1.65 6.24 7.95
C LEU A 145 -0.50 7.07 7.37
N GLY A 146 -0.09 8.10 8.10
CA GLY A 146 1.03 8.98 7.77
C GLY A 146 2.38 8.27 7.83
N ASP A 147 3.42 8.95 7.34
CA ASP A 147 4.79 8.39 7.27
C ASP A 147 5.24 7.88 8.64
N ARG A 148 5.67 6.62 8.72
CA ARG A 148 6.12 5.94 9.95
C ARG A 148 5.09 5.92 11.09
N ALA A 149 3.80 6.07 10.78
CA ALA A 149 2.74 5.81 11.76
C ALA A 149 2.68 4.32 12.13
N THR A 150 2.44 4.01 13.39
CA THR A 150 2.31 2.64 13.90
C THR A 150 0.94 2.43 14.55
N VAL A 151 0.25 1.36 14.18
CA VAL A 151 -1.02 0.93 14.78
C VAL A 151 -0.78 -0.37 15.56
N LEU A 152 -1.06 -0.35 16.86
CA LEU A 152 -0.85 -1.48 17.75
C LEU A 152 -2.07 -2.38 17.87
N LYS A 153 -1.87 -3.54 18.51
CA LYS A 153 -2.87 -4.59 18.64
C LYS A 153 -4.15 -4.11 19.31
N GLY A 154 -5.29 -4.55 18.79
CA GLY A 154 -6.61 -4.28 19.36
C GLY A 154 -7.18 -2.91 19.04
N VAL A 155 -6.57 -2.16 18.12
CA VAL A 155 -7.05 -0.85 17.70
C VAL A 155 -8.07 -0.98 16.56
N THR A 156 -9.18 -0.26 16.69
CA THR A 156 -10.11 0.06 15.60
C THR A 156 -9.98 1.54 15.23
N ILE A 157 -9.77 1.84 13.94
CA ILE A 157 -9.74 3.22 13.41
C ILE A 157 -10.97 3.42 12.53
N GLY A 158 -11.83 4.38 12.89
CA GLY A 158 -13.03 4.70 12.13
C GLY A 158 -12.76 5.38 10.78
N ASP A 159 -13.78 5.39 9.94
CA ASP A 159 -13.69 5.86 8.55
C ASP A 159 -13.14 7.29 8.42
N ASN A 160 -12.46 7.54 7.30
CA ASN A 160 -11.87 8.83 6.91
C ASN A 160 -10.80 9.38 7.86
N SER A 161 -10.47 8.67 8.93
CA SER A 161 -9.53 9.17 9.93
C SER A 161 -8.09 9.14 9.45
N ILE A 162 -7.32 10.12 9.90
CA ILE A 162 -5.93 10.32 9.52
C ILE A 162 -5.04 10.15 10.74
N VAL A 163 -4.04 9.29 10.63
CA VAL A 163 -2.97 9.15 11.64
C VAL A 163 -1.78 9.96 11.15
N ALA A 164 -1.40 11.01 11.88
CA ALA A 164 -0.28 11.87 11.51
C ALA A 164 1.04 11.10 11.50
N ALA A 165 2.02 11.63 10.77
CA ALA A 165 3.35 11.03 10.65
C ALA A 165 4.00 10.77 12.02
N SER A 166 4.74 9.67 12.13
CA SER A 166 5.47 9.22 13.33
C SER A 166 4.61 9.07 14.60
N SER A 167 3.30 8.87 14.43
CA SER A 167 2.37 8.66 15.55
C SER A 167 2.23 7.18 15.90
N VAL A 168 1.95 6.88 17.17
CA VAL A 168 1.70 5.50 17.65
C VAL A 168 0.28 5.42 18.20
N VAL A 169 -0.58 4.71 17.50
CA VAL A 169 -1.98 4.51 17.87
C VAL A 169 -2.08 3.31 18.80
N THR A 170 -2.49 3.57 20.04
CA THR A 170 -2.58 2.57 21.12
C THR A 170 -4.01 2.31 21.60
N LYS A 171 -4.97 3.09 21.10
CA LYS A 171 -6.39 3.04 21.44
C LYS A 171 -7.23 3.31 20.20
N ASP A 172 -8.50 2.92 20.24
CA ASP A 172 -9.44 3.16 19.17
C ASP A 172 -9.54 4.64 18.80
N VAL A 173 -9.73 4.88 17.51
CA VAL A 173 -9.84 6.22 16.91
C VAL A 173 -11.23 6.34 16.31
N PRO A 174 -12.02 7.38 16.66
CA PRO A 174 -13.33 7.59 16.06
C PRO A 174 -13.20 7.88 14.55
N ALA A 175 -14.31 7.84 13.83
CA ALA A 175 -14.34 8.27 12.43
C ALA A 175 -14.15 9.80 12.31
N ASN A 176 -13.71 10.25 11.14
CA ASN A 176 -13.58 11.66 10.78
C ASN A 176 -12.70 12.49 11.74
N VAL A 177 -11.57 11.95 12.19
CA VAL A 177 -10.61 12.71 13.00
C VAL A 177 -9.19 12.61 12.48
N ILE A 178 -8.35 13.55 12.88
CA ILE A 178 -6.91 13.44 12.80
C ILE A 178 -6.38 13.14 14.18
N VAL A 179 -5.58 12.08 14.31
CA VAL A 179 -4.83 11.77 15.53
C VAL A 179 -3.33 11.98 15.32
N ALA A 180 -2.63 12.44 16.35
CA ALA A 180 -1.18 12.64 16.30
C ALA A 180 -0.51 12.37 17.66
N GLY A 181 0.76 11.97 17.64
CA GLY A 181 1.61 11.78 18.83
C GLY A 181 1.91 10.32 19.17
N ASN A 182 2.67 10.12 20.24
CA ASN A 182 3.00 8.81 20.80
C ASN A 182 2.83 8.84 22.34
N PRO A 183 1.70 8.36 22.89
CA PRO A 183 0.55 7.80 22.18
C PRO A 183 -0.22 8.87 21.39
N ALA A 184 -0.87 8.45 20.30
CA ALA A 184 -1.66 9.33 19.45
C ALA A 184 -2.95 9.77 20.16
N ILE A 185 -3.28 11.05 20.06
CA ILE A 185 -4.53 11.64 20.56
C ILE A 185 -5.24 12.40 19.44
N VAL A 186 -6.55 12.61 19.56
CA VAL A 186 -7.31 13.45 18.62
C VAL A 186 -6.78 14.87 18.69
N VAL A 187 -6.37 15.41 17.54
CA VAL A 187 -5.88 16.79 17.40
C VAL A 187 -6.77 17.65 16.51
N ARG A 188 -7.68 17.03 15.74
CA ARG A 188 -8.63 17.72 14.87
C ARG A 188 -9.81 16.82 14.52
N GLU A 189 -11.00 17.39 14.48
CA GLU A 189 -12.17 16.79 13.83
C GLU A 189 -12.25 17.23 12.36
N LEU A 190 -12.60 16.30 11.48
CA LEU A 190 -12.84 16.54 10.06
C LEU A 190 -14.32 16.82 9.86
N ASP A 191 -14.65 17.88 9.13
CA ASP A 191 -16.04 18.22 8.82
C ASP A 191 -16.69 17.16 7.91
N PRO A 192 -17.71 16.42 8.36
CA PRO A 192 -18.38 15.42 7.53
C PRO A 192 -19.10 16.01 6.31
N SER A 193 -19.45 17.30 6.33
CA SER A 193 -20.18 17.97 5.25
C SER A 193 -19.29 18.37 4.07
N GLU A 194 -17.98 18.44 4.26
CA GLU A 194 -17.03 18.74 3.19
C GLU A 194 -16.98 17.61 2.15
N VAL A 195 -16.99 18.00 0.87
CA VAL A 195 -16.93 17.05 -0.25
C VAL A 195 -15.58 16.36 -0.24
N ARG A 196 -15.59 15.02 -0.20
CA ARG A 196 -14.39 14.18 -0.24
C ARG A 196 -14.25 13.54 -1.61
N TYR A 197 -13.02 13.47 -2.09
CA TYR A 197 -12.64 12.64 -3.22
C TYR A 197 -11.65 11.60 -2.72
N THR A 198 -12.08 10.35 -2.73
CA THR A 198 -11.36 9.21 -2.16
C THR A 198 -10.71 8.38 -3.26
N ARG A 199 -9.93 7.38 -2.84
CA ARG A 199 -9.41 6.38 -3.78
C ARG A 199 -10.53 5.51 -4.34
N ASP A 200 -11.57 5.25 -3.57
CA ASP A 200 -12.75 4.53 -4.07
C ASP A 200 -13.42 5.31 -5.22
N ASP A 201 -13.57 6.63 -5.10
CA ASP A 201 -14.08 7.48 -6.18
C ASP A 201 -13.20 7.41 -7.44
N MET A 202 -11.88 7.43 -7.25
CA MET A 202 -10.92 7.30 -8.35
C MET A 202 -11.01 5.95 -9.06
N PHE A 203 -11.28 4.87 -8.34
CA PHE A 203 -11.31 3.51 -8.87
C PHE A 203 -12.71 2.91 -8.94
N ARG A 204 -13.76 3.74 -8.89
CA ARG A 204 -15.16 3.31 -9.05
C ARG A 204 -15.38 2.55 -10.35
N ASN A 205 -14.67 2.95 -11.41
CA ASN A 205 -14.55 2.20 -12.65
C ASN A 205 -13.07 1.93 -12.96
N PRO A 206 -12.51 0.79 -12.50
CA PRO A 206 -11.09 0.48 -12.67
C PRO A 206 -10.65 0.37 -14.14
N ALA A 207 -11.54 -0.13 -15.01
CA ALA A 207 -11.26 -0.30 -16.44
C ALA A 207 -11.15 1.06 -17.14
N GLU A 208 -12.06 1.99 -16.84
CA GLU A 208 -12.00 3.36 -17.35
C GLU A 208 -10.77 4.10 -16.85
N THR A 209 -10.45 3.96 -15.56
CA THR A 209 -9.25 4.55 -14.95
C THR A 209 -7.98 4.05 -15.64
N GLN A 210 -7.88 2.75 -15.90
CA GLN A 210 -6.76 2.18 -16.65
C GLN A 210 -6.69 2.70 -18.09
N ALA A 211 -7.84 2.81 -18.78
CA ALA A 211 -7.93 3.34 -20.14
C ALA A 211 -7.49 4.81 -20.21
N TYR A 212 -7.90 5.62 -19.22
CA TYR A 212 -7.47 7.01 -19.06
C TYR A 212 -5.95 7.12 -18.93
N PHE A 213 -5.32 6.37 -18.02
CA PHE A 213 -3.87 6.40 -17.86
C PHE A 213 -3.12 5.89 -19.11
N HIS A 214 -3.66 4.90 -19.80
CA HIS A 214 -3.10 4.42 -21.06
C HIS A 214 -3.17 5.49 -22.17
N ALA A 215 -4.28 6.21 -22.29
CA ALA A 215 -4.44 7.31 -23.24
C ALA A 215 -3.48 8.47 -22.92
N LEU A 216 -3.34 8.82 -21.63
CA LEU A 216 -2.39 9.82 -21.16
C LEU A 216 -0.95 9.43 -21.50
N ASP A 217 -0.56 8.18 -21.25
CA ASP A 217 0.78 7.67 -21.59
C ASP A 217 1.05 7.74 -23.10
N LYS A 218 0.06 7.41 -23.92
CA LYS A 218 0.17 7.50 -25.38
C LYS A 218 0.37 8.95 -25.84
N ALA A 219 -0.38 9.89 -25.27
CA ALA A 219 -0.26 11.31 -25.58
C ALA A 219 1.09 11.89 -25.14
N LEU A 220 1.57 11.54 -23.93
CA LEU A 220 2.81 12.09 -23.38
C LEU A 220 4.09 11.51 -24.00
N LEU A 221 4.02 10.26 -24.47
CA LEU A 221 5.21 9.49 -24.90
C LEU A 221 5.20 9.13 -26.39
N GLY A 222 4.13 9.48 -27.12
CA GLY A 222 3.96 9.16 -28.54
C GLY A 222 5.07 9.73 -29.42
N ASP A 223 5.50 10.95 -29.13
CA ASP A 223 6.51 11.68 -29.92
C ASP A 223 7.96 11.43 -29.45
N ASN A 224 8.15 10.55 -28.46
CA ASN A 224 9.49 10.26 -27.94
C ASN A 224 10.29 9.37 -28.91
N SER A 225 11.48 9.83 -29.29
CA SER A 225 12.41 9.07 -30.12
C SER A 225 13.13 7.96 -29.34
N PHE A 226 13.17 6.76 -29.92
CA PHE A 226 13.92 5.61 -29.38
C PHE A 226 15.41 5.90 -29.25
N TRP A 227 16.03 6.46 -30.29
CA TRP A 227 17.47 6.77 -30.27
C TRP A 227 17.81 7.81 -29.21
N ARG A 228 16.96 8.83 -29.06
CA ARG A 228 17.11 9.83 -28.01
C ARG A 228 17.02 9.17 -26.62
N TRP A 229 16.05 8.29 -26.42
CA TRP A 229 15.94 7.55 -25.17
C TRP A 229 17.17 6.70 -24.87
N CYS A 230 17.67 5.92 -25.84
CA CYS A 230 18.87 5.10 -25.68
C CYS A 230 20.10 5.95 -25.33
N VAL A 231 20.36 7.03 -26.08
CA VAL A 231 21.49 7.95 -25.79
C VAL A 231 21.37 8.55 -24.39
N THR A 232 20.17 8.97 -23.99
CA THR A 232 19.96 9.56 -22.65
C THR A 232 19.99 8.55 -21.50
N THR A 233 19.91 7.26 -21.81
CA THR A 233 20.03 6.16 -20.86
C THR A 233 21.48 5.76 -20.68
N LEU A 234 22.23 5.60 -21.79
CA LEU A 234 23.66 5.26 -21.79
C LEU A 234 24.54 6.44 -21.38
N TYR A 235 24.13 7.67 -21.72
CA TYR A 235 24.86 8.90 -21.40
C TYR A 235 23.92 9.94 -20.74
N PRO A 236 23.62 9.82 -19.44
CA PRO A 236 22.64 10.67 -18.76
C PRO A 236 22.93 12.18 -18.82
N ARG A 237 24.21 12.57 -18.97
CA ARG A 237 24.61 13.97 -19.13
C ARG A 237 24.06 14.62 -20.41
N SER A 238 23.73 13.83 -21.44
CA SER A 238 23.11 14.34 -22.69
C SER A 238 21.75 15.03 -22.46
N ARG A 239 21.09 14.75 -21.32
CA ARG A 239 19.80 15.37 -20.96
C ARG A 239 19.90 16.86 -20.66
N ARG A 240 21.09 17.38 -20.30
CA ARG A 240 21.29 18.78 -19.83
C ARG A 240 21.44 19.80 -20.96
N LYS A 241 21.57 19.38 -22.22
CA LYS A 241 21.78 20.29 -23.36
C LYS A 241 20.48 20.93 -23.88
N GLN A 242 19.45 21.07 -23.03
CA GLN A 242 18.15 21.66 -23.35
C GLN A 242 17.54 22.32 -22.11
#